data_AF-A0A528D789-F1
#
_entry.id   AF-A0A528D789-F1
#
_cell.length_a   1.000
_cell.length_b   1.000
_cell.length_c   1.000
_cell.angle_alpha   90.00
_cell.angle_beta   90.00
_cell.angle_gamma   90.00
#
_symmetry.space_group_name_H-M   'P 1'
#
loop_
_entity.id
_entity.type
_entity.pdbx_description
1 polymer ?
#
loop_
_entity_poly.entity_id
_entity_poly.type
_entity_poly.pdbx_seq_one_letter_code
_entity_poly.pdbx_strand_id
1 'polypeptide(L)' 'MRYELMLPHQIRKAIAENLPVVLPLGVLEYHGEHMAVGMDTLAVIKMLELFEKEADIVILPAFY' A
#
# COMPACT_ATOMS: atom_id res chain seq x y z
N MET A 1 5.65 1.54 6.40
CA MET A 1 6.04 2.95 6.14
C MET A 1 5.35 3.45 4.87
N ARG A 2 4.77 4.65 4.87
CA ARG A 2 4.07 5.24 3.71
C ARG A 2 5.01 6.11 2.87
N TYR A 3 5.24 5.73 1.62
CA TYR A 3 6.24 6.38 0.75
C TYR A 3 5.97 7.88 0.55
N GLU A 4 4.70 8.26 0.39
CA GLU A 4 4.24 9.65 0.23
C GLU A 4 4.51 10.55 1.44
N LEU A 5 4.84 9.97 2.60
CA LEU A 5 5.18 10.69 3.82
C LEU A 5 6.68 10.64 4.13
N MET A 6 7.48 9.91 3.34
CA MET A 6 8.90 9.75 3.59
C MET A 6 9.72 10.96 3.13
N LEU A 7 10.71 11.33 3.94
CA LEU A 7 11.74 12.29 3.60
C LEU A 7 12.90 11.61 2.85
N PRO A 8 13.71 12.35 2.07
CA PRO A 8 14.78 11.76 1.26
C PRO A 8 15.80 10.89 2.04
N HIS A 9 16.06 11.22 3.30
CA HIS A 9 16.98 10.42 4.13
C HIS A 9 16.36 9.09 4.58
N GLN A 10 15.05 9.03 4.78
CA GLN A 10 14.32 7.78 5.08
C GLN A 10 14.31 6.86 3.87
N ILE A 11 14.17 7.43 2.66
CA ILE A 11 14.25 6.66 1.40
C ILE A 11 15.65 6.04 1.25
N ARG A 12 16.71 6.83 1.45
CA ARG A 12 18.09 6.30 1.41
C ARG A 12 18.33 5.19 2.44
N LYS A 13 17.78 5.33 3.65
CA LYS A 13 17.84 4.31 4.70
C LYS A 13 17.16 3.01 4.24
N ALA A 14 15.93 3.10 3.73
CA ALA A 14 15.17 1.94 3.26
C ALA A 14 15.90 1.18 2.13
N ILE A 15 16.57 1.91 1.22
CA ILE A 15 17.41 1.31 0.17
C ILE A 15 18.61 0.58 0.79
N ALA A 16 19.33 1.22 1.73
CA ALA A 16 20.50 0.63 2.37
C ALA A 16 20.15 -0.62 3.20
N GLU A 17 18.96 -0.65 3.79
CA GLU A 17 18.42 -1.80 4.54
C GLU A 17 17.76 -2.85 3.65
N ASN A 18 17.70 -2.61 2.33
CA ASN A 18 17.06 -3.49 1.35
C ASN A 18 15.62 -3.87 1.73
N LEU A 19 14.85 -2.88 2.19
CA LEU A 19 13.47 -3.12 2.61
C LEU A 19 12.56 -3.43 1.41
N PRO A 20 11.64 -4.40 1.53
CA PRO A 20 10.67 -4.68 0.49
C PRO A 20 9.78 -3.47 0.21
N VAL A 21 9.49 -3.26 -1.08
CA VAL A 21 8.56 -2.22 -1.56
C VAL A 21 7.33 -2.90 -2.13
N VAL A 22 6.15 -2.42 -1.76
CA VAL A 22 4.87 -2.93 -2.26
C VAL A 22 4.03 -1.81 -2.86
N LEU A 23 3.38 -2.09 -3.99
CA LEU A 23 2.42 -1.20 -4.63
C LEU A 23 1.01 -1.77 -4.44
N PRO A 24 0.13 -1.11 -3.67
CA PRO A 24 -1.28 -1.47 -3.66
C PRO A 24 -1.87 -1.20 -5.04
N LEU A 25 -2.43 -2.23 -5.67
CA LEU A 25 -3.02 -2.16 -7.01
C LEU A 25 -4.41 -2.79 -6.99
N GLY A 26 -5.37 -2.11 -7.61
CA GLY A 26 -6.73 -2.61 -7.83
C GLY A 26 -7.38 -1.86 -8.98
N VAL A 27 -8.72 -1.91 -9.03
CA VAL A 27 -9.52 -1.23 -10.06
C VAL A 27 -10.80 -0.65 -9.45
N LEU A 28 -11.39 0.34 -10.12
CA LEU A 28 -12.76 0.76 -9.88
C LEU A 28 -13.72 -0.05 -10.77
N GLU A 29 -14.46 -0.97 -10.17
CA GLU A 29 -15.26 -1.98 -10.85
C GLU A 29 -16.64 -2.15 -10.20
N TYR A 30 -17.67 -2.42 -11.00
CA TYR A 30 -19.01 -2.69 -10.48
C TYR A 30 -19.09 -4.05 -9.78
N HIS A 31 -19.46 -4.04 -8.50
CA HIS A 31 -19.55 -5.23 -7.64
C HIS A 31 -21.00 -5.58 -7.22
N GLY A 32 -22.01 -5.12 -7.97
CA GLY A 32 -23.42 -5.23 -7.54
C GLY A 32 -23.86 -4.06 -6.66
N GLU A 33 -25.19 -3.88 -6.49
CA GLU A 33 -25.76 -2.77 -5.69
C GLU A 33 -25.46 -2.82 -4.19
N HIS A 34 -24.85 -3.90 -3.71
CA HIS A 34 -24.58 -4.15 -2.29
C HIS A 34 -23.11 -3.87 -1.90
N MET A 35 -22.24 -3.50 -2.84
CA MET A 35 -20.81 -3.37 -2.61
C MET A 35 -20.22 -2.12 -3.29
N ALA A 36 -19.20 -1.54 -2.65
CA ALA A 36 -18.53 -0.35 -3.17
C ALA A 36 -17.67 -0.67 -4.40
N VAL A 37 -17.63 0.25 -5.37
CA VAL A 37 -16.89 0.05 -6.62
C VAL A 37 -15.37 -0.02 -6.47
N GLY A 38 -14.84 0.45 -5.33
CA GLY A 38 -13.40 0.44 -5.04
C GLY A 38 -12.95 -0.77 -4.22
N MET A 39 -13.79 -1.81 -4.10
CA MET A 39 -13.54 -2.93 -3.19
C MET A 39 -12.15 -3.54 -3.38
N ASP A 40 -11.73 -3.79 -4.62
CA ASP A 40 -10.44 -4.40 -4.95
C ASP A 40 -9.27 -3.66 -4.30
N THR A 41 -9.19 -2.34 -4.50
CA THR A 41 -8.13 -1.53 -3.90
C THR A 41 -8.29 -1.40 -2.39
N LEU A 42 -9.52 -1.28 -1.87
CA LEU A 42 -9.79 -1.15 -0.44
C LEU A 42 -9.37 -2.41 0.36
N ALA A 43 -9.61 -3.61 -0.18
CA ALA A 43 -9.14 -4.86 0.42
C ALA A 43 -7.62 -4.90 0.54
N VAL A 44 -6.92 -4.56 -0.54
CA VAL A 44 -5.45 -4.57 -0.56
C VAL A 44 -4.87 -3.54 0.40
N ILE A 45 -5.42 -2.31 0.43
CA ILE A 45 -5.01 -1.28 1.39
C ILE A 45 -5.19 -1.81 2.82
N LYS A 46 -6.33 -2.43 3.12
CA LYS A 46 -6.61 -2.91 4.48
C LYS A 46 -5.70 -4.06 4.89
N MET A 47 -5.41 -4.97 3.97
CA MET A 47 -4.46 -6.06 4.20
C MET A 47 -3.06 -5.51 4.51
N LEU A 48 -2.59 -4.51 3.75
CA LEU A 48 -1.29 -3.89 3.97
C LEU A 48 -1.20 -3.10 5.29
N GLU A 49 -2.28 -2.44 5.73
CA GLU A 49 -2.38 -1.81 7.06
C GLU A 49 -2.22 -2.81 8.22
N LEU A 50 -2.67 -4.05 8.01
CA LEU A 50 -2.49 -5.11 9.00
C LEU A 50 -1.07 -5.66 8.93
N PHE A 51 -0.59 -5.95 7.72
CA PHE A 51 0.72 -6.54 7.49
C PHE A 51 1.89 -5.64 7.89
N GLU A 52 1.76 -4.31 7.75
CA GLU A 52 2.82 -3.37 8.16
C GLU A 52 3.07 -3.34 9.68
N LYS A 53 2.22 -4.00 10.48
CA LYS A 53 2.44 -4.21 11.92
C LYS A 53 3.36 -5.38 12.22
N GLU A 54 3.55 -6.27 11.24
CA GLU A 54 4.29 -7.53 11.38
C GLU A 54 5.62 -7.51 10.62
N ALA A 55 5.78 -6.62 9.62
CA ALA A 55 6.98 -6.54 8.80
C ALA A 55 7.34 -5.09 8.40
N ASP A 56 8.65 -4.82 8.34
CA ASP A 56 9.18 -3.56 7.82
C ASP A 56 9.08 -3.53 6.29
N ILE A 57 8.10 -2.79 5.79
CA ILE A 57 7.85 -2.59 4.36
C ILE A 57 7.65 -1.11 4.02
N VAL A 58 8.00 -0.75 2.78
CA VAL A 58 7.63 0.54 2.17
C VAL A 58 6.40 0.32 1.30
N ILE A 59 5.30 0.99 1.64
CA ILE A 59 4.05 0.95 0.90
C ILE A 59 3.98 2.19 0.02
N LEU A 60 3.88 1.99 -1.29
CA LEU A 60 3.63 3.07 -2.26
C LEU A 60 2.16 3.53 -2.20
N PRO A 61 1.85 4.73 -2.72
CA PRO A 61 0.46 5.14 -2.92
C PRO A 61 -0.31 4.14 -3.77
N ALA A 62 -1.57 3.92 -3.42
CA ALA A 62 -2.42 3.00 -4.18
C ALA A 62 -2.61 3.48 -5.62
N PHE A 63 -2.59 2.54 -6.55
CA PHE A 63 -2.95 2.76 -7.95
C PHE A 63 -4.34 2.18 -8.20
N TYR A 64 -5.24 3.01 -8.73
CA TYR A 64 -6.66 2.72 -8.97
C TYR A 64 -6.95 2.56 -10.46
#